data_AF-A0A8K0NJX9-F1
#
_entry.id   AF-A0A8K0NJX9-F1
#
_cell.length_a   1.000
_cell.length_b   1.000
_cell.length_c   1.000
_cell.angle_alpha   90.00
_cell.angle_beta   90.00
_cell.angle_gamma   90.00
#
_symmetry.space_group_name_H-M   'P 1'
#
loop_
_entity.id
_entity.type
_entity.pdbx_description
1 polymer ?
#
loop_
_entity_poly.entity_id
_entity_poly.type
_entity_poly.pdbx_seq_one_letter_code
_entity_poly.pdbx_strand_id
1 'polypeptide(L)'
;MNIVSIPSLLATVLASSAAVLSSPTASPAEFDWLSLPPSWHLEYTSCYDGLDCARIHMPLDWLNRSDERAVTLAVLRVPATVPTSDPRHGGTLM
;
A
#
# COMPACT_ATOMS: atom_id res chain seq x y z
N MET A 1 75.58 -9.85 -18.87
CA MET A 1 75.23 -11.23 -18.48
C MET A 1 73.72 -11.37 -18.43
N ASN A 2 73.24 -12.40 -19.11
CA ASN A 2 72.00 -13.16 -18.95
C ASN A 2 70.62 -12.54 -19.19
N ILE A 3 70.11 -13.00 -20.33
CA ILE A 3 68.73 -13.23 -20.75
C ILE A 3 68.02 -14.17 -19.75
N VAL A 4 66.76 -13.87 -19.38
CA VAL A 4 65.74 -14.88 -19.10
C VAL A 4 64.46 -14.46 -19.82
N SER A 5 63.97 -15.38 -20.65
CA SER A 5 62.74 -15.31 -21.42
C SER A 5 61.71 -16.20 -20.74
N ILE A 6 60.49 -15.69 -20.47
CA ILE A 6 59.28 -16.51 -20.32
C ILE A 6 58.08 -15.71 -20.86
N PRO A 7 57.24 -16.27 -21.75
CA PRO A 7 56.10 -15.58 -22.33
C PRO A 7 54.89 -15.71 -21.40
N SER A 8 54.27 -14.59 -21.04
CA SER A 8 52.98 -14.60 -20.36
C SER A 8 51.93 -13.98 -21.28
N LEU A 9 51.15 -14.84 -21.92
CA LEU A 9 49.91 -14.48 -22.58
C LEU A 9 48.94 -13.92 -21.53
N LEU A 10 48.85 -12.59 -21.46
CA LEU A 10 47.80 -11.91 -20.70
C LEU A 10 46.50 -12.04 -21.49
N ALA A 11 45.75 -13.11 -21.25
CA ALA A 11 44.36 -13.18 -21.68
C ALA A 11 43.56 -12.22 -20.81
N THR A 12 43.27 -11.02 -21.33
CA THR A 12 42.38 -10.06 -20.69
C THR A 12 40.94 -10.59 -20.78
N VAL A 13 40.49 -11.29 -19.73
CA VAL A 13 39.09 -11.68 -19.59
C VAL A 13 38.30 -10.44 -19.17
N LEU A 14 37.64 -9.79 -20.14
CA LEU A 14 36.62 -8.77 -19.87
C LEU A 14 35.39 -9.50 -19.31
N ALA A 15 35.35 -9.68 -17.99
CA ALA A 15 34.14 -10.09 -17.30
C ALA A 15 33.15 -8.92 -17.34
N SER A 16 32.23 -8.95 -18.29
CA SER A 16 31.11 -8.00 -18.35
C SER A 16 30.17 -8.28 -17.17
N SER A 17 30.34 -7.55 -16.08
CA SER A 17 29.38 -7.55 -14.97
C SER A 17 28.08 -6.94 -15.47
N ALA A 18 27.13 -7.77 -15.89
CA ALA A 18 25.75 -7.33 -16.09
C ALA A 18 25.21 -6.93 -14.72
N ALA A 19 25.14 -5.62 -14.46
CA ALA A 19 24.44 -5.11 -13.29
C ALA A 19 22.97 -5.49 -13.45
N VAL A 20 22.50 -6.44 -12.63
CA VAL A 20 21.07 -6.71 -12.50
C VAL A 20 20.49 -5.48 -11.82
N LEU A 21 19.84 -4.61 -12.61
CA LEU A 21 19.01 -3.53 -12.10
C LEU A 21 17.80 -4.20 -11.41
N SER A 22 17.93 -4.47 -10.12
CA SER A 22 16.79 -4.78 -9.29
C SER A 22 15.97 -3.51 -9.21
N SER A 23 14.93 -3.39 -10.05
CA SER A 23 13.92 -2.37 -9.86
C SER A 23 13.44 -2.47 -8.41
N PRO A 24 13.31 -1.36 -7.66
CA PRO A 24 12.55 -1.43 -6.43
C PRO A 24 11.18 -1.98 -6.81
N THR A 25 10.82 -3.16 -6.29
CA THR A 25 9.42 -3.54 -6.22
C THR A 25 8.74 -2.35 -5.59
N ALA A 26 7.99 -1.57 -6.38
CA ALA A 26 7.28 -0.43 -5.88
C ALA A 26 6.39 -0.99 -4.77
N SER A 27 6.72 -0.67 -3.52
CA SER A 27 5.75 -0.80 -2.44
C SER A 27 4.48 -0.14 -2.96
N PRO A 28 3.30 -0.77 -2.83
CA PRO A 28 2.05 -0.09 -3.18
C PRO A 28 2.14 1.31 -2.57
N ALA A 29 1.92 2.33 -3.41
CA ALA A 29 2.09 3.72 -3.00
C ALA A 29 1.40 3.90 -1.65
N GLU A 30 2.16 4.34 -0.65
CA GLU A 30 1.65 4.47 0.71
C GLU A 30 0.49 5.47 0.69
N PHE A 31 -0.69 5.03 1.13
CA PHE A 31 -1.88 5.88 1.13
C PHE A 31 -1.77 6.91 2.27
N ASP A 32 -1.85 8.21 1.93
CA ASP A 32 -1.84 9.27 2.93
C ASP A 32 -3.18 9.34 3.67
N TRP A 33 -3.25 8.66 4.80
CA TRP A 33 -4.40 8.65 5.69
C TRP A 33 -4.78 10.04 6.23
N LEU A 34 -3.82 10.96 6.36
CA LEU A 34 -4.10 12.29 6.90
C LEU A 34 -4.76 13.20 5.87
N SER A 35 -4.61 12.91 4.57
CA SER A 35 -5.31 13.62 3.49
C SER A 35 -6.82 13.34 3.44
N LEU A 36 -7.26 12.19 3.95
CA LEU A 36 -8.67 11.82 4.01
C LEU A 36 -9.33 12.47 5.23
N PRO A 37 -10.32 13.37 5.07
CA PRO A 37 -11.01 13.96 6.21
C PRO A 37 -11.86 12.92 6.96
N PRO A 38 -11.91 12.96 8.29
CA PRO A 38 -12.84 12.12 9.04
C PRO A 38 -14.28 12.62 8.90
N SER A 39 -15.23 11.69 8.83
CA SER A 39 -16.66 11.97 8.66
C SER A 39 -17.52 11.17 9.65
N TRP A 40 -18.69 11.69 10.04
CA TRP A 40 -19.63 10.95 10.91
C TRP A 40 -20.34 9.79 10.21
N HIS A 41 -20.21 9.70 8.88
CA HIS A 41 -20.68 8.59 8.06
C HIS A 41 -19.49 7.96 7.34
N LEU A 42 -19.57 6.70 6.95
CA LEU A 42 -18.52 6.06 6.15
C LEU A 42 -18.54 6.60 4.73
N GLU A 43 -17.60 7.50 4.42
CA GLU A 43 -17.35 8.00 3.07
C GLU A 43 -16.12 7.31 2.49
N TYR A 44 -16.37 6.34 1.61
CA TYR A 44 -15.34 5.52 1.01
C TYR A 44 -14.73 6.19 -0.22
N THR A 45 -13.40 6.14 -0.32
CA THR A 45 -12.64 6.49 -1.53
C THR A 45 -11.66 5.37 -1.85
N SER A 46 -11.30 5.22 -3.13
CA SER A 46 -10.28 4.25 -3.53
C SER A 46 -8.91 4.62 -2.97
N CYS A 47 -8.18 3.64 -2.47
CA CYS A 47 -6.87 3.84 -1.85
C CYS A 47 -5.85 2.82 -2.39
N TYR A 48 -5.53 1.78 -1.61
CA TYR A 48 -4.69 0.66 -2.03
C TYR A 48 -5.35 -0.16 -3.14
N ASP A 49 -4.57 -1.02 -3.80
CA ASP A 49 -5.09 -1.87 -4.87
C ASP A 49 -6.24 -2.77 -4.38
N GLY A 50 -7.40 -2.62 -5.01
CA GLY A 50 -8.61 -3.37 -4.69
C GLY A 50 -9.28 -3.02 -3.35
N LEU A 51 -8.89 -1.95 -2.67
CA LEU A 51 -9.47 -1.52 -1.40
C LEU A 51 -10.06 -0.12 -1.48
N ASP A 52 -11.16 0.09 -0.77
CA ASP A 52 -11.63 1.44 -0.43
C ASP A 52 -11.31 1.74 1.04
N CYS A 53 -10.99 3.01 1.30
CA CYS A 53 -10.64 3.54 2.60
C CYS A 53 -11.64 4.61 3.05
N ALA A 54 -11.88 4.67 4.36
CA ALA A 54 -12.68 5.71 5.01
C ALA A 54 -12.04 6.08 6.36
N ARG A 55 -12.34 7.29 6.85
CA ARG A 55 -12.06 7.68 8.24
C ARG A 55 -13.37 8.07 8.91
N ILE A 56 -13.81 7.28 9.88
CA ILE A 56 -15.07 7.52 10.58
C ILE A 56 -14.83 8.18 11.93
N HIS A 57 -15.58 9.25 12.19
CA HIS A 57 -15.66 9.92 13.48
C HIS A 57 -16.84 9.36 14.27
N MET A 58 -16.60 8.94 15.51
CA MET A 58 -17.63 8.37 16.38
C MET A 58 -17.46 8.84 17.82
N PRO A 59 -18.54 8.86 18.63
CA PRO A 59 -18.43 9.13 20.06
C PRO A 59 -17.53 8.09 20.71
N LEU A 60 -16.70 8.53 21.66
CA LEU A 60 -15.86 7.62 22.44
C LEU A 60 -16.74 6.75 23.37
N ASP A 61 -17.81 7.33 23.90
CA ASP A 61 -18.80 6.66 24.73
C ASP A 61 -20.21 6.85 24.13
N TRP A 62 -20.73 5.81 23.48
CA TRP A 62 -22.07 5.82 22.88
C TRP A 62 -23.20 5.82 23.91
N LEU A 63 -22.95 5.39 25.14
CA LEU A 63 -23.98 5.31 26.18
C LEU A 63 -24.15 6.66 26.90
N ASN A 64 -23.13 7.50 26.87
CA ASN A 64 -23.15 8.83 27.46
C ASN A 64 -23.28 9.93 26.40
N ARG A 65 -24.52 10.36 26.10
CA ARG A 65 -24.78 11.43 25.12
C ARG A 65 -24.26 12.81 25.52
N SER A 66 -23.86 13.01 26.78
CA SER A 66 -23.25 14.25 27.25
C SER A 66 -21.72 14.22 27.15
N ASP A 67 -21.12 13.09 26.80
CA ASP A 67 -19.69 13.00 26.53
C ASP A 67 -19.40 13.51 25.10
N GLU A 68 -18.65 14.60 25.01
CA GLU A 68 -18.27 15.20 23.74
C GLU A 68 -17.00 14.59 23.14
N ARG A 69 -16.34 13.67 23.86
CA ARG A 69 -15.13 13.01 23.37
C ARG A 69 -15.47 12.10 22.20
N ALA A 70 -14.61 12.12 21.19
CA ALA A 70 -14.75 11.31 20.00
C ALA A 70 -13.44 10.61 19.64
N VAL A 71 -13.57 9.55 18.86
CA VAL A 71 -12.47 8.82 18.26
C VAL A 71 -12.62 8.82 16.75
N THR A 72 -11.49 8.85 16.05
CA THR A 72 -11.44 8.65 14.60
C THR A 72 -10.83 7.29 14.30
N LEU A 73 -11.53 6.45 13.55
CA LEU A 73 -11.06 5.13 13.13
C LEU A 73 -10.75 5.12 11.64
N ALA A 74 -9.65 4.49 11.25
CA ALA A 74 -9.35 4.17 9.86
C ALA A 74 -10.05 2.85 9.49
N VAL A 75 -10.74 2.84 8.36
CA VAL A 75 -11.51 1.69 7.87
C VAL A 75 -11.04 1.34 6.48
N LEU A 76 -10.77 0.06 6.25
CA LEU A 76 -10.57 -0.51 4.92
C LEU A 76 -11.73 -1.44 4.61
N ARG A 77 -12.20 -1.42 3.36
CA ARG A 77 -13.15 -2.40 2.85
C ARG A 77 -12.65 -2.99 1.54
N VAL A 78 -12.97 -4.25 1.33
CA VAL A 78 -12.95 -4.85 -0.01
C VAL A 78 -14.31 -4.53 -0.67
N PRO A 79 -14.35 -3.90 -1.84
CA PRO A 79 -15.60 -3.67 -2.56
C PRO A 79 -16.28 -4.98 -2.92
N ALA A 80 -17.61 -5.01 -2.90
CA ALA A 80 -18.35 -6.18 -3.36
C ALA A 80 -18.13 -6.38 -4.87
N THR A 81 -18.09 -7.64 -5.32
CA THR A 81 -17.96 -7.97 -6.75
C THR A 81 -19.22 -7.67 -7.56
N VAL A 82 -20.32 -7.32 -6.90
CA VAL A 82 -21.61 -6.97 -7.50
C VAL A 82 -22.09 -5.62 -6.95
N PRO A 83 -22.80 -4.81 -7.76
CA PRO A 83 -23.36 -3.54 -7.30
C PRO A 83 -24.48 -3.77 -6.26
N THR A 84 -24.82 -2.72 -5.51
CA THR A 84 -25.87 -2.75 -4.47
C THR A 84 -27.28 -3.06 -5.01
N SER A 85 -27.51 -2.87 -6.31
CA SER A 85 -28.77 -3.21 -6.99
C SER A 85 -28.86 -4.67 -7.44
N ASP A 86 -27.78 -5.44 -7.39
CA ASP A 86 -27.78 -6.85 -7.80
C ASP A 86 -28.54 -7.70 -6.75
N PRO A 87 -29.45 -8.60 -7.14
CA PRO A 87 -30.17 -9.48 -6.21
C PRO A 87 -29.26 -10.36 -5.34
N ARG A 88 -28.01 -10.57 -5.75
CA ARG A 88 -27.00 -11.32 -4.99
C ARG A 88 -26.27 -10.46 -3.95
N HIS A 89 -26.51 -9.15 -3.93
CA HIS A 89 -25.92 -8.26 -2.95
C HIS A 89 -26.44 -8.62 -1.56
N GLY A 90 -25.56 -9.04 -0.66
CA GLY A 90 -25.90 -9.55 0.67
C GLY A 90 -26.39 -8.49 1.67
N GLY A 91 -26.51 -7.23 1.25
CA GLY A 91 -26.85 -6.10 2.09
C GLY A 91 -25.62 -5.37 2.64
N THR A 92 -25.89 -4.22 3.25
CA THR A 92 -24.88 -3.39 3.91
C THR A 92 -24.58 -3.93 5.31
N LEU A 93 -23.30 -4.06 5.66
CA LEU A 93 -22.90 -4.25 7.05
C LEU A 93 -23.20 -2.95 7.81
N MET A 94 -24.13 -3.04 8.77
CA MET A 94 -24.53 -1.96 9.67
C MET A 94 -23.57 -1.86 10.84
#